data_AF-A0A940DH42-F1
#
_entry.id   AF-A0A940DH42-F1
#
_cell.length_a   1.000
_cell.length_b   1.000
_cell.length_c   1.000
_cell.angle_alpha   90.00
_cell.angle_beta   90.00
_cell.angle_gamma   90.00
#
_symmetry.space_group_name_H-M   'P 1'
#
loop_
_entity.id
_entity.type
_entity.pdbx_description
1 polymer ?
#
loop_
_entity_poly.entity_id
_entity_poly.type
_entity_poly.pdbx_seq_one_letter_code
_entity_poly.pdbx_strand_id
1 'polypeptide(L)'
;FARWGIEYFKYDFCHNIKVSGYAPLVYGISVSRKGEREETFYPCTDAKLYGYARIMTKSAVPGGKYVGGMDRNAGAMQYDNVIADEDGEYVLTLNVHKKGKTYKKAAMILINDTDDYFVELPPQKKWNVTARFQTVVRLKKGINKIRIFNPVRNRADSELLQYRNMGRQLVYAANKVAEDTGKPVKPIVFSLCEWGVGRPWQWGALAGNLWRTTPDIRPNWKWMMAIYERNVRLHEHAGVGHWNDPDMLEVGNGKLTYDENRAHFSVWCMMAAPLILGNDLRKMPDNVLEIVTNRNLIAVDQDPLGKQAKRVFRSLNADILAKPLADGSVAICFFNKFGGKRAMVYSLRSLTADPYVSLKSAQSYTLTDLWSNESYEATDNLRVELEPHSAKVFKVIPR
;
A
#
# COMPACT_ATOMS: atom_id res chain seq x y z
N PHE A 1 -9.91 -6.00 -18.26
CA PHE A 1 -10.32 -6.21 -16.85
C PHE A 1 -11.62 -5.50 -16.49
N ALA A 2 -11.68 -4.16 -16.49
CA ALA A 2 -12.91 -3.43 -16.14
C ALA A 2 -14.15 -3.85 -16.98
N ARG A 3 -14.01 -3.98 -18.31
CA ARG A 3 -15.09 -4.48 -19.19
C ARG A 3 -15.54 -5.91 -18.88
N TRP A 4 -14.70 -6.72 -18.25
CA TRP A 4 -15.04 -8.08 -17.83
C TRP A 4 -15.75 -8.10 -16.47
N GLY A 5 -15.91 -6.94 -15.81
CA GLY A 5 -16.57 -6.86 -14.51
C GLY A 5 -15.74 -7.40 -13.34
N ILE A 6 -14.41 -7.41 -13.46
CA ILE A 6 -13.51 -7.83 -12.38
C ILE A 6 -13.60 -6.83 -11.22
N GLU A 7 -13.73 -7.35 -9.99
CA GLU A 7 -13.86 -6.56 -8.76
C GLU A 7 -12.59 -6.62 -7.89
N TYR A 8 -11.63 -7.50 -8.22
CA TYR A 8 -10.35 -7.65 -7.52
C TYR A 8 -9.21 -7.84 -8.52
N PHE A 9 -8.16 -7.03 -8.39
CA PHE A 9 -6.98 -7.09 -9.24
C PHE A 9 -5.71 -7.13 -8.38
N LYS A 10 -5.00 -8.27 -8.40
CA LYS A 10 -3.66 -8.40 -7.79
C LYS A 10 -2.60 -8.19 -8.85
N TYR A 11 -1.63 -7.32 -8.57
CA TYR A 11 -0.51 -7.06 -9.47
C TYR A 11 0.82 -7.48 -8.84
N ASP A 12 1.35 -8.59 -9.35
CA ASP A 12 2.62 -9.17 -8.94
C ASP A 12 3.81 -8.46 -9.61
N PHE A 13 4.77 -8.04 -8.77
CA PHE A 13 5.91 -7.21 -9.16
C PHE A 13 7.16 -8.00 -9.55
N CYS A 14 7.05 -9.31 -9.80
CA CYS A 14 8.15 -10.19 -10.20
C CYS A 14 9.06 -9.67 -11.33
N HIS A 15 8.55 -8.81 -12.22
CA HIS A 15 9.25 -8.38 -13.45
C HIS A 15 9.25 -6.87 -13.67
N ASN A 16 9.21 -6.10 -12.59
CA ASN A 16 9.19 -4.67 -12.73
C ASN A 16 10.53 -4.07 -13.21
N ILE A 17 10.44 -3.15 -14.17
CA ILE A 17 11.57 -2.35 -14.61
C ILE A 17 11.64 -1.10 -13.74
N LYS A 18 12.71 -1.01 -12.94
CA LYS A 18 12.94 0.15 -12.08
C LYS A 18 12.93 1.46 -12.88
N VAL A 19 12.15 2.41 -12.40
CA VAL A 19 12.13 3.79 -12.88
C VAL A 19 13.48 4.45 -12.60
N SER A 20 13.98 5.19 -13.59
CA SER A 20 15.26 5.87 -13.47
C SER A 20 15.22 7.00 -12.45
N GLY A 21 16.23 7.06 -11.58
CA GLY A 21 16.48 8.20 -10.69
C GLY A 21 17.19 9.38 -11.37
N TYR A 22 17.51 9.29 -12.65
CA TYR A 22 18.13 10.38 -13.41
C TYR A 22 17.05 11.32 -13.97
N ALA A 23 17.21 12.62 -13.76
CA ALA A 23 16.33 13.66 -14.24
C ALA A 23 16.71 14.14 -15.66
N PRO A 24 15.75 14.70 -16.42
CA PRO A 24 16.05 15.45 -17.63
C PRO A 24 16.96 16.65 -17.34
N LEU A 25 17.77 17.00 -18.34
CA LEU A 25 18.55 18.23 -18.35
C LEU A 25 17.75 19.29 -19.12
N VAL A 26 16.96 20.10 -18.42
CA VAL A 26 15.92 20.94 -19.04
C VAL A 26 16.50 22.32 -19.37
N TYR A 27 16.42 22.75 -20.63
CA TYR A 27 16.82 24.12 -21.05
C TYR A 27 15.65 25.10 -21.12
N GLY A 28 14.42 24.60 -21.04
CA GLY A 28 13.20 25.39 -20.92
C GLY A 28 11.96 24.51 -20.98
N ILE A 29 10.79 25.11 -20.85
CA ILE A 29 9.51 24.47 -21.14
C ILE A 29 8.79 25.24 -22.23
N SER A 30 7.99 24.54 -23.03
CA SER A 30 7.02 25.18 -23.93
C SER A 30 5.62 24.76 -23.52
N VAL A 31 4.66 25.69 -23.56
CA VAL A 31 3.26 25.43 -23.24
C VAL A 31 2.41 25.90 -24.41
N SER A 32 1.52 25.03 -24.89
CA SER A 32 0.49 25.38 -25.87
C SER A 32 -0.86 24.83 -25.45
N ARG A 33 -1.95 25.48 -25.85
CA ARG A 33 -3.29 24.91 -25.64
C ARG A 33 -3.43 23.65 -26.50
N LYS A 34 -4.11 22.63 -25.98
CA LYS A 34 -4.26 21.35 -26.70
C LYS A 34 -5.01 21.57 -28.02
N GLY A 35 -4.36 21.20 -29.13
CA GLY A 35 -4.89 21.37 -30.49
C GLY A 35 -4.37 22.61 -31.21
N GLU A 36 -3.70 23.52 -30.51
CA GLU A 36 -3.09 24.71 -31.09
C GLU A 36 -1.62 24.49 -31.43
N ARG A 37 -1.12 25.26 -32.41
CA ARG A 37 0.27 25.18 -32.88
C ARG A 37 1.20 26.18 -32.20
N GLU A 38 0.67 27.29 -31.73
CA GLU A 38 1.46 28.33 -31.07
C GLU A 38 1.82 27.89 -29.66
N GLU A 39 3.08 28.07 -29.30
CA GLU A 39 3.58 27.72 -27.97
C GLU A 39 4.33 28.89 -27.35
N THR A 40 4.11 29.10 -26.05
CA THR A 40 4.88 30.04 -25.25
C THR A 40 6.08 29.32 -24.67
N PHE A 41 7.29 29.81 -24.99
CA PHE A 41 8.53 29.26 -24.47
C PHE A 41 8.99 29.99 -23.20
N TYR A 42 9.29 29.22 -22.16
CA TYR A 42 9.86 29.70 -20.90
C TYR A 42 11.28 29.15 -20.76
N PRO A 43 12.32 29.99 -20.84
CA PRO A 43 13.71 29.56 -20.69
C PRO A 43 14.00 29.12 -19.25
N CYS A 44 14.93 28.18 -19.07
CA CYS A 44 15.29 27.69 -17.74
C CYS A 44 15.88 28.76 -16.80
N THR A 45 16.27 29.92 -17.32
CA THR A 45 16.71 31.08 -16.53
C THR A 45 15.60 31.75 -15.74
N ASP A 46 14.35 31.54 -16.14
CA ASP A 46 13.17 32.11 -15.46
C ASP A 46 12.71 31.21 -14.30
N ALA A 47 13.25 29.99 -14.23
CA ALA A 47 12.90 29.04 -13.19
C ALA A 47 13.64 29.35 -11.88
N LYS A 48 12.91 29.32 -10.78
CA LYS A 48 13.48 29.22 -9.43
C LYS A 48 14.05 27.82 -9.23
N LEU A 49 15.24 27.74 -8.65
CA LEU A 49 15.96 26.49 -8.43
C LEU A 49 16.02 26.14 -6.94
N TYR A 50 15.88 24.85 -6.63
CA TYR A 50 15.86 24.33 -5.27
C TYR A 50 16.83 23.16 -5.11
N GLY A 51 17.37 23.01 -3.90
CA GLY A 51 18.31 21.92 -3.57
C GLY A 51 19.58 22.02 -4.40
N TYR A 52 19.99 20.91 -5.03
CA TYR A 52 21.16 20.86 -5.90
C TYR A 52 20.91 21.30 -7.34
N ALA A 53 19.69 21.73 -7.67
CA ALA A 53 19.39 22.22 -9.01
C ALA A 53 20.22 23.48 -9.32
N ARG A 54 20.89 23.49 -10.47
CA ARG A 54 21.74 24.60 -10.89
C ARG A 54 21.77 24.78 -12.40
N ILE A 55 21.94 26.03 -12.82
CA ILE A 55 22.17 26.37 -14.23
C ILE A 55 23.57 25.90 -14.64
N MET A 56 23.60 25.24 -15.79
CA MET A 56 24.79 24.75 -16.49
C MET A 56 24.83 25.37 -17.88
N THR A 57 26.02 25.49 -18.47
CA THR A 57 26.19 26.08 -19.81
C THR A 57 26.36 25.02 -20.89
N LYS A 58 25.75 25.26 -22.06
CA LYS A 58 25.97 24.50 -23.29
C LYS A 58 25.53 25.35 -24.50
N SER A 59 26.49 25.88 -25.26
CA SER A 59 26.20 26.74 -26.43
C SER A 59 25.29 26.11 -27.47
N ALA A 60 25.31 24.78 -27.60
CA ALA A 60 24.53 24.04 -28.59
C ALA A 60 23.05 23.80 -28.20
N VAL A 61 22.56 24.37 -27.09
CA VAL A 61 21.12 24.40 -26.78
C VAL A 61 20.59 25.84 -26.87
N PRO A 62 19.31 26.04 -27.21
CA PRO A 62 18.69 27.37 -27.18
C PRO A 62 18.90 28.07 -25.84
N GLY A 63 19.31 29.33 -25.88
CA GLY A 63 19.66 30.12 -24.68
C GLY A 63 20.99 29.76 -24.02
N GLY A 64 21.74 28.77 -24.55
CA GLY A 64 23.09 28.42 -24.08
C GLY A 64 23.16 27.82 -22.67
N LYS A 65 22.01 27.56 -22.03
CA LYS A 65 21.89 27.19 -20.62
C LYS A 65 20.88 26.05 -20.43
N TYR A 66 21.09 25.22 -19.41
CA TYR A 66 20.16 24.17 -18.99
C TYR A 66 20.27 23.91 -17.49
N VAL A 67 19.27 23.27 -16.89
CA VAL A 67 19.29 22.89 -15.48
C VAL A 67 19.71 21.42 -15.32
N GLY A 68 20.67 21.19 -14.42
CA GLY A 68 21.02 19.86 -13.91
C GLY A 68 20.86 19.80 -12.39
N GLY A 69 21.22 18.67 -11.78
CA GLY A 69 21.18 18.51 -10.31
C GLY A 69 19.81 18.18 -9.73
N MET A 70 18.88 17.68 -10.55
CA MET A 70 17.52 17.27 -10.13
C MET A 70 17.36 15.76 -9.94
N ASP A 71 18.46 14.99 -10.05
CA ASP A 71 18.46 13.55 -9.89
C ASP A 71 18.05 13.15 -8.47
N ARG A 72 17.40 11.99 -8.34
CA ARG A 72 17.13 11.32 -7.04
C ARG A 72 16.55 12.24 -5.97
N ASN A 73 15.60 13.07 -6.39
CA ASN A 73 14.85 13.99 -5.55
C ASN A 73 15.76 14.91 -4.71
N ALA A 74 16.89 15.31 -5.31
CA ALA A 74 17.90 16.16 -4.68
C ALA A 74 17.84 17.62 -5.13
N GLY A 75 17.02 17.93 -6.15
CA GLY A 75 16.79 19.28 -6.62
C GLY A 75 15.54 19.38 -7.48
N ALA A 76 15.08 20.60 -7.70
CA ALA A 76 13.92 20.90 -8.52
C ALA A 76 14.08 22.26 -9.23
N MET A 77 13.38 22.43 -10.35
CA MET A 77 13.18 23.73 -10.98
C MET A 77 11.69 24.07 -10.98
N GLN A 78 11.34 25.35 -10.82
CA GLN A 78 9.97 25.80 -10.72
C GLN A 78 9.73 27.10 -11.47
N TYR A 79 8.68 27.14 -12.27
CA TYR A 79 8.16 28.35 -12.89
C TYR A 79 6.94 28.80 -12.10
N ASP A 80 6.87 30.09 -11.77
CA ASP A 80 5.74 30.70 -11.04
C ASP A 80 4.98 31.71 -11.92
N ASN A 81 5.22 31.69 -13.23
CA ASN A 81 4.79 32.70 -14.20
C ASN A 81 4.21 32.08 -15.49
N VAL A 82 3.75 30.83 -15.44
CA VAL A 82 3.16 30.17 -16.61
C VAL A 82 1.71 30.61 -16.75
N ILE A 83 1.37 31.28 -17.85
CA ILE A 83 0.05 31.87 -18.06
C ILE A 83 -0.80 30.93 -18.91
N ALA A 84 -2.04 30.73 -18.49
CA ALA A 84 -3.08 30.04 -19.26
C ALA A 84 -4.27 30.99 -19.43
N ASP A 85 -4.74 31.18 -20.67
CA ASP A 85 -5.81 32.14 -20.97
C ASP A 85 -7.19 31.68 -20.48
N GLU A 86 -7.33 30.36 -20.31
CA GLU A 86 -8.53 29.68 -19.82
C GLU A 86 -8.20 28.42 -19.04
N ASP A 87 -9.16 27.96 -18.21
CA ASP A 87 -9.14 26.63 -17.61
C ASP A 87 -9.20 25.57 -18.71
N GLY A 88 -8.22 24.67 -18.78
CA GLY A 88 -8.20 23.72 -19.88
C GLY A 88 -7.02 22.75 -19.89
N GLU A 89 -6.99 21.93 -20.93
CA GLU A 89 -5.87 21.04 -21.22
C GLU A 89 -4.81 21.76 -22.09
N TYR A 90 -3.55 21.66 -21.66
CA TYR A 90 -2.40 22.24 -22.32
C TYR A 90 -1.36 21.15 -22.59
N VAL A 91 -0.65 21.27 -23.70
CA VAL A 91 0.53 20.46 -24.00
C VAL A 91 1.74 21.13 -23.36
N LEU A 92 2.30 20.48 -22.34
CA LEU A 92 3.55 20.90 -21.72
C LEU A 92 4.71 20.11 -22.36
N THR A 93 5.63 20.84 -22.97
CA THR A 93 6.85 20.29 -23.57
C THR A 93 8.04 20.53 -22.66
N LEU A 94 8.69 19.46 -22.20
CA LEU A 94 10.04 19.51 -21.63
C LEU A 94 11.07 19.61 -22.76
N ASN A 95 11.74 20.76 -22.84
CA ASN A 95 12.82 20.98 -23.79
C ASN A 95 14.16 20.58 -23.15
N VAL A 96 14.79 19.51 -23.67
CA VAL A 96 15.85 18.78 -22.98
C VAL A 96 17.17 18.76 -23.76
N HIS A 97 18.27 19.03 -23.06
CA HIS A 97 19.63 18.75 -23.52
C HIS A 97 19.93 17.24 -23.46
N LYS A 98 20.29 16.66 -24.59
CA LYS A 98 20.61 15.24 -24.71
C LYS A 98 21.96 14.90 -24.06
N LYS A 99 21.92 14.08 -23.00
CA LYS A 99 23.10 13.50 -22.33
C LYS A 99 22.71 12.19 -21.66
N GLY A 100 23.49 11.13 -21.87
CA GLY A 100 23.20 9.79 -21.33
C GLY A 100 22.66 8.84 -22.40
N LYS A 101 23.57 8.07 -23.01
CA LYS A 101 23.26 7.21 -24.17
C LYS A 101 22.53 5.91 -23.82
N THR A 102 22.71 5.44 -22.59
CA THR A 102 22.40 4.05 -22.21
C THR A 102 21.32 3.94 -21.14
N TYR A 103 20.90 5.06 -20.54
CA TYR A 103 19.95 5.07 -19.43
C TYR A 103 18.75 5.96 -19.74
N LYS A 104 17.59 5.51 -19.26
CA LYS A 104 16.35 6.29 -19.25
C LYS A 104 16.46 7.44 -18.24
N LYS A 105 15.63 8.45 -18.39
CA LYS A 105 15.43 9.51 -17.39
C LYS A 105 13.94 9.60 -17.05
N ALA A 106 13.62 10.23 -15.94
CA ALA A 106 12.24 10.48 -15.54
C ALA A 106 12.10 11.85 -14.88
N ALA A 107 10.90 12.41 -14.94
CA ALA A 107 10.52 13.59 -14.21
C ALA A 107 9.08 13.48 -13.71
N MET A 108 8.85 14.03 -12.53
CA MET A 108 7.54 14.45 -12.05
C MET A 108 7.38 15.94 -12.35
N ILE A 109 6.20 16.29 -12.85
CA ILE A 109 5.75 17.66 -13.05
C ILE A 109 4.59 17.88 -12.10
N LEU A 110 4.71 18.86 -11.20
CA LEU A 110 3.67 19.23 -10.25
C LEU A 110 3.11 20.60 -10.63
N ILE A 111 1.82 20.64 -10.92
CA ILE A 111 1.07 21.86 -11.25
C ILE A 111 0.36 22.33 -9.99
N ASN A 112 0.58 23.60 -9.63
CA ASN A 112 -0.08 24.27 -8.50
C ASN A 112 -0.04 23.49 -7.17
N ASP A 113 1.06 22.74 -6.95
CA ASP A 113 1.31 21.84 -5.81
C ASP A 113 0.39 20.61 -5.67
N THR A 114 -0.57 20.43 -6.58
CA THR A 114 -1.62 19.40 -6.43
C THR A 114 -1.57 18.34 -7.52
N ASP A 115 -1.50 18.75 -8.79
CA ASP A 115 -1.67 17.83 -9.91
C ASP A 115 -0.33 17.34 -10.41
N ASP A 116 -0.12 16.03 -10.39
CA ASP A 116 1.17 15.42 -10.69
C ASP A 116 1.17 14.56 -11.98
N TYR A 117 2.13 14.85 -12.84
CA TYR A 117 2.28 14.24 -14.16
C TYR A 117 3.67 13.62 -14.27
N PHE A 118 3.71 12.32 -14.51
CA PHE A 118 4.95 11.56 -14.59
C PHE A 118 5.36 11.35 -16.05
N VAL A 119 6.60 11.72 -16.39
CA VAL A 119 7.14 11.62 -17.75
C VAL A 119 8.40 10.77 -17.75
N GLU A 120 8.39 9.68 -18.53
CA GLU A 120 9.57 8.88 -18.81
C GLU A 120 10.24 9.33 -20.11
N LEU A 121 11.57 9.41 -20.09
CA LEU A 121 12.38 9.78 -21.22
C LEU A 121 13.26 8.59 -21.63
N PRO A 122 13.16 8.09 -22.88
CA PRO A 122 14.02 7.02 -23.39
C PRO A 122 15.49 7.46 -23.48
N PRO A 123 16.42 6.50 -23.64
CA PRO A 123 17.84 6.79 -23.82
C PRO A 123 18.08 7.76 -25.00
N GLN A 124 18.98 8.73 -24.80
CA GLN A 124 19.12 9.88 -25.71
C GLN A 124 20.28 9.67 -26.70
N LYS A 125 19.96 9.31 -27.96
CA LYS A 125 20.94 9.14 -29.06
C LYS A 125 21.55 10.49 -29.49
N LYS A 126 22.75 10.47 -30.09
CA LYS A 126 23.63 11.65 -30.29
C LYS A 126 23.45 12.45 -31.59
N TRP A 127 22.60 12.04 -32.53
CA TRP A 127 22.52 12.67 -33.85
C TRP A 127 22.09 14.16 -33.80
N ASN A 128 21.50 14.61 -32.70
CA ASN A 128 21.24 16.01 -32.38
C ASN A 128 21.39 16.25 -30.86
N VAL A 129 21.48 17.52 -30.45
CA VAL A 129 21.81 17.93 -29.07
C VAL A 129 20.58 18.11 -28.19
N THR A 130 19.39 18.22 -28.77
CA THR A 130 18.13 18.51 -28.06
C THR A 130 17.07 17.43 -28.31
N ALA A 131 16.16 17.26 -27.34
CA ALA A 131 14.91 16.52 -27.50
C ALA A 131 13.76 17.30 -26.87
N ARG A 132 12.55 16.96 -27.30
CA ARG A 132 11.29 17.47 -26.79
C ARG A 132 10.47 16.28 -26.28
N PHE A 133 9.94 16.39 -25.08
CA PHE A 133 9.06 15.38 -24.49
C PHE A 133 7.78 16.06 -24.03
N GLN A 134 6.63 15.55 -24.43
CA GLN A 134 5.34 16.20 -24.22
C GLN A 134 4.49 15.39 -23.26
N THR A 135 3.72 16.09 -22.45
CA THR A 135 2.60 15.53 -21.69
C THR A 135 1.45 16.53 -21.71
N VAL A 136 0.22 16.03 -21.65
CA VAL A 136 -0.96 16.87 -21.48
C VAL A 136 -1.12 17.14 -19.99
N VAL A 137 -1.25 18.41 -19.61
CA VAL A 137 -1.50 18.87 -18.24
C VAL A 137 -2.76 19.73 -18.20
N ARG A 138 -3.38 19.88 -17.04
CA ARG A 138 -4.48 20.79 -16.84
C ARG A 138 -3.98 22.06 -16.16
N LEU A 139 -4.28 23.22 -16.74
CA LEU A 139 -3.94 24.52 -16.17
C LEU A 139 -5.23 25.28 -15.82
N LYS A 140 -5.12 26.14 -14.80
CA LYS A 140 -6.16 27.10 -14.40
C LYS A 140 -5.96 28.41 -15.15
N LYS A 141 -7.02 29.11 -15.48
CA LYS A 141 -6.96 30.46 -16.03
C LYS A 141 -6.09 31.36 -15.14
N GLY A 142 -5.20 32.13 -15.75
CA GLY A 142 -4.24 32.99 -15.08
C GLY A 142 -2.89 32.33 -14.87
N ILE A 143 -2.22 32.69 -13.77
CA ILE A 143 -0.85 32.26 -13.47
C ILE A 143 -0.87 30.90 -12.79
N ASN A 144 -0.05 29.98 -13.32
CA ASN A 144 0.15 28.63 -12.81
C ASN A 144 1.61 28.46 -12.38
N LYS A 145 1.77 27.65 -11.34
CA LYS A 145 3.06 27.16 -10.90
C LYS A 145 3.33 25.78 -11.50
N ILE A 146 4.52 25.60 -12.06
CA ILE A 146 4.99 24.33 -12.63
C ILE A 146 6.33 23.96 -12.01
N ARG A 147 6.36 22.90 -11.21
CA ARG A 147 7.57 22.36 -10.57
C ARG A 147 7.99 21.05 -11.22
N ILE A 148 9.28 20.92 -11.57
CA ILE A 148 9.84 19.75 -12.25
C ILE A 148 10.99 19.18 -11.40
N PHE A 149 10.95 17.88 -11.13
CA PHE A 149 11.96 17.16 -10.33
C PHE A 149 11.90 15.66 -10.62
N ASN A 150 12.89 14.86 -10.20
CA ASN A 150 12.78 13.40 -10.24
C ASN A 150 12.54 12.84 -8.82
N PRO A 151 11.38 12.26 -8.50
CA PRO A 151 11.09 11.78 -7.14
C PRO A 151 11.83 10.49 -6.75
N VAL A 152 12.45 9.76 -7.69
CA VAL A 152 12.95 8.39 -7.48
C VAL A 152 14.34 8.36 -6.87
N ARG A 153 14.41 8.17 -5.55
CA ARG A 153 15.68 7.99 -4.80
C ARG A 153 16.09 6.53 -4.80
N ASN A 154 15.14 5.66 -4.48
CA ASN A 154 15.35 4.25 -4.20
C ASN A 154 14.30 3.36 -4.91
N ARG A 155 14.24 2.08 -4.53
CA ARG A 155 13.31 1.09 -5.11
C ARG A 155 11.86 1.35 -4.69
N ALA A 156 11.61 1.70 -3.44
CA ALA A 156 10.27 1.98 -2.92
C ALA A 156 9.60 3.16 -3.65
N ASP A 157 10.36 4.23 -3.94
CA ASP A 157 9.82 5.37 -4.71
C ASP A 157 9.41 4.93 -6.13
N SER A 158 10.20 4.05 -6.76
CA SER A 158 9.89 3.50 -8.08
C SER A 158 8.65 2.60 -8.04
N GLU A 159 8.50 1.79 -6.99
CA GLU A 159 7.34 0.93 -6.77
C GLU A 159 6.08 1.74 -6.55
N LEU A 160 6.11 2.72 -5.65
CA LEU A 160 5.00 3.63 -5.38
C LEU A 160 4.49 4.28 -6.65
N LEU A 161 5.37 4.87 -7.47
CA LEU A 161 4.95 5.56 -8.70
C LEU A 161 4.21 4.64 -9.66
N GLN A 162 4.71 3.41 -9.83
CA GLN A 162 4.16 2.46 -10.77
C GLN A 162 2.84 1.85 -10.27
N TYR A 163 2.78 1.48 -9.00
CA TYR A 163 1.54 1.01 -8.38
C TYR A 163 0.48 2.10 -8.37
N ARG A 164 0.82 3.33 -7.98
CA ARG A 164 -0.12 4.45 -7.98
C ARG A 164 -0.64 4.76 -9.39
N ASN A 165 0.22 4.67 -10.41
CA ASN A 165 -0.23 4.80 -11.78
C ASN A 165 -1.23 3.69 -12.16
N MET A 166 -0.92 2.42 -11.85
CA MET A 166 -1.84 1.31 -12.09
C MET A 166 -3.18 1.52 -11.37
N GLY A 167 -3.17 1.92 -10.09
CA GLY A 167 -4.38 2.25 -9.34
C GLY A 167 -5.23 3.32 -10.02
N ARG A 168 -4.61 4.42 -10.48
CA ARG A 168 -5.29 5.46 -11.27
C ARG A 168 -5.88 4.92 -12.58
N GLN A 169 -5.16 4.05 -13.28
CA GLN A 169 -5.64 3.44 -14.52
C GLN A 169 -6.82 2.48 -14.28
N LEU A 170 -6.84 1.76 -13.16
CA LEU A 170 -7.98 0.91 -12.78
C LEU A 170 -9.23 1.75 -12.52
N VAL A 171 -9.10 2.86 -11.77
CA VAL A 171 -10.21 3.80 -11.52
C VAL A 171 -10.69 4.42 -12.84
N TYR A 172 -9.78 4.92 -13.67
CA TYR A 172 -10.11 5.46 -15.00
C TYR A 172 -10.85 4.43 -15.85
N ALA A 173 -10.36 3.19 -15.91
CA ALA A 173 -10.98 2.13 -16.70
C ALA A 173 -12.38 1.77 -16.19
N ALA A 174 -12.59 1.73 -14.86
CA ALA A 174 -13.90 1.48 -14.27
C ALA A 174 -14.91 2.58 -14.62
N ASN A 175 -14.52 3.85 -14.49
CA ASN A 175 -15.37 4.99 -14.86
C ASN A 175 -15.69 5.00 -16.35
N LYS A 176 -14.69 4.75 -17.21
CA LYS A 176 -14.90 4.68 -18.66
C LYS A 176 -15.90 3.59 -19.06
N VAL A 177 -15.85 2.43 -18.41
CA VAL A 177 -16.83 1.36 -18.66
C VAL A 177 -18.23 1.75 -18.22
N ALA A 178 -18.37 2.49 -17.11
CA ALA A 178 -19.65 3.01 -16.66
C ALA A 178 -20.23 4.01 -17.69
N GLU A 179 -19.42 4.97 -18.15
CA GLU A 179 -19.78 5.93 -19.20
C GLU A 179 -20.19 5.23 -20.50
N ASP A 180 -19.35 4.30 -21.00
CA ASP A 180 -19.56 3.59 -22.26
C ASP A 180 -20.84 2.72 -22.24
N THR A 181 -21.30 2.28 -21.07
CA THR A 181 -22.42 1.32 -20.94
C THR A 181 -23.66 1.87 -20.26
N GLY A 182 -23.61 3.07 -19.69
CA GLY A 182 -24.68 3.65 -18.88
C GLY A 182 -24.94 2.91 -17.55
N LYS A 183 -24.04 2.01 -17.12
CA LYS A 183 -24.18 1.25 -15.87
C LYS A 183 -23.43 1.93 -14.72
N PRO A 184 -23.77 1.65 -13.45
CA PRO A 184 -23.00 2.14 -12.31
C PRO A 184 -21.53 1.74 -12.38
N VAL A 185 -20.65 2.60 -11.84
CA VAL A 185 -19.21 2.30 -11.69
C VAL A 185 -19.06 1.06 -10.83
N LYS A 186 -18.27 0.10 -11.32
CA LYS A 186 -17.84 -1.07 -10.54
C LYS A 186 -16.41 -0.86 -10.04
N PRO A 187 -16.21 -0.56 -8.74
CA PRO A 187 -14.87 -0.39 -8.18
C PRO A 187 -14.06 -1.69 -8.28
N ILE A 188 -12.75 -1.55 -8.44
CA ILE A 188 -11.82 -2.67 -8.50
C ILE A 188 -10.89 -2.56 -7.29
N VAL A 189 -10.96 -3.51 -6.38
CA VAL A 189 -10.01 -3.64 -5.27
C VAL A 189 -8.64 -3.91 -5.84
N PHE A 190 -7.66 -3.08 -5.46
CA PHE A 190 -6.30 -3.20 -5.98
C PHE A 190 -5.34 -3.76 -4.93
N SER A 191 -4.80 -4.95 -5.22
CA SER A 191 -3.85 -5.68 -4.38
C SER A 191 -2.43 -5.58 -4.91
N LEU A 192 -1.55 -5.02 -4.08
CA LEU A 192 -0.14 -4.81 -4.39
C LEU A 192 0.68 -6.02 -3.95
N CYS A 193 1.43 -6.62 -4.87
CA CYS A 193 2.26 -7.79 -4.58
C CYS A 193 3.72 -7.56 -4.97
N GLU A 194 4.45 -6.83 -4.12
CA GLU A 194 5.91 -6.66 -4.22
C GLU A 194 6.69 -7.31 -3.04
N TRP A 195 5.99 -8.18 -2.30
CA TRP A 195 6.54 -9.03 -1.23
C TRP A 195 7.08 -8.32 0.01
N GLY A 196 6.74 -7.05 0.21
CA GLY A 196 7.17 -6.26 1.34
C GLY A 196 8.60 -5.74 1.23
N VAL A 197 9.22 -5.76 0.04
CA VAL A 197 10.63 -5.41 -0.17
C VAL A 197 10.84 -3.89 -0.10
N GLY A 198 9.95 -3.14 -0.75
CA GLY A 198 9.86 -1.68 -0.74
C GLY A 198 9.16 -1.11 0.48
N ARG A 199 8.80 -1.93 1.47
CA ARG A 199 8.07 -1.53 2.68
C ARG A 199 6.72 -0.85 2.35
N PRO A 200 5.81 -1.53 1.65
CA PRO A 200 4.56 -0.98 1.13
C PRO A 200 3.63 -0.50 2.25
N TRP A 201 3.78 -0.96 3.48
CA TRP A 201 3.06 -0.38 4.63
C TRP A 201 3.34 1.12 4.86
N GLN A 202 4.38 1.69 4.25
CA GLN A 202 4.69 3.12 4.34
C GLN A 202 4.02 3.96 3.23
N TRP A 203 3.56 3.35 2.15
CA TRP A 203 3.14 4.09 0.95
C TRP A 203 1.98 3.44 0.15
N GLY A 204 1.65 2.18 0.42
CA GLY A 204 0.69 1.36 -0.31
C GLY A 204 -0.73 1.93 -0.26
N ALA A 205 -1.10 2.59 0.83
CA ALA A 205 -2.38 3.28 0.97
C ALA A 205 -2.54 4.45 -0.03
N LEU A 206 -1.44 5.00 -0.56
CA LEU A 206 -1.48 6.01 -1.63
C LEU A 206 -1.69 5.40 -3.02
N ALA A 207 -1.65 4.07 -3.14
CA ALA A 207 -1.62 3.37 -4.42
C ALA A 207 -2.73 2.34 -4.59
N GLY A 208 -3.15 1.62 -3.54
CA GLY A 208 -4.23 0.63 -3.60
C GLY A 208 -4.77 0.26 -2.21
N ASN A 209 -5.45 -0.90 -2.14
CA ASN A 209 -6.31 -1.27 -1.01
C ASN A 209 -5.70 -2.32 -0.07
N LEU A 210 -4.69 -3.05 -0.53
CA LEU A 210 -3.97 -4.02 0.30
C LEU A 210 -2.59 -4.28 -0.31
N TRP A 211 -1.62 -4.67 0.51
CA TRP A 211 -0.27 -4.94 0.05
C TRP A 211 0.37 -6.13 0.75
N ARG A 212 1.01 -7.00 -0.04
CA ARG A 212 1.80 -8.11 0.49
C ARG A 212 2.93 -7.57 1.35
N THR A 213 3.02 -8.03 2.59
CA THR A 213 4.07 -7.60 3.55
C THR A 213 5.29 -8.51 3.56
N THR A 214 5.19 -9.64 2.86
CA THR A 214 6.14 -10.76 2.87
C THR A 214 6.15 -11.53 1.54
N PRO A 215 7.18 -12.36 1.26
CA PRO A 215 7.16 -13.37 0.19
C PRO A 215 6.07 -14.42 0.39
N ASP A 216 5.94 -15.33 -0.57
CA ASP A 216 4.83 -16.28 -0.60
C ASP A 216 4.82 -17.22 0.61
N ILE A 217 3.63 -17.44 1.16
CA ILE A 217 3.39 -18.44 2.19
C ILE A 217 3.56 -19.86 1.61
N ARG A 218 3.80 -20.83 2.49
CA ARG A 218 3.75 -22.27 2.16
C ARG A 218 3.01 -23.00 3.28
N PRO A 219 2.38 -24.16 3.01
CA PRO A 219 1.54 -24.86 3.97
C PRO A 219 2.37 -25.69 4.98
N ASN A 220 3.19 -25.01 5.78
CA ASN A 220 3.90 -25.58 6.92
C ASN A 220 4.07 -24.54 8.03
N TRP A 221 4.08 -25.02 9.28
CA TRP A 221 4.08 -24.16 10.46
C TRP A 221 5.22 -23.14 10.50
N LYS A 222 6.45 -23.57 10.22
CA LYS A 222 7.63 -22.69 10.28
C LYS A 222 7.49 -21.50 9.34
N TRP A 223 6.89 -21.71 8.18
CA TRP A 223 6.70 -20.64 7.20
C TRP A 223 5.52 -19.74 7.54
N MET A 224 4.40 -20.29 8.00
CA MET A 224 3.32 -19.47 8.57
C MET A 224 3.84 -18.55 9.69
N MET A 225 4.68 -19.09 10.59
CA MET A 225 5.28 -18.33 11.67
C MET A 225 6.19 -17.19 11.20
N ALA A 226 6.98 -17.41 10.15
CA ALA A 226 7.85 -16.37 9.59
C ALA A 226 7.05 -15.21 9.00
N ILE A 227 5.94 -15.52 8.34
CA ILE A 227 5.01 -14.55 7.78
C ILE A 227 4.31 -13.75 8.90
N TYR A 228 3.74 -14.46 9.87
CA TYR A 228 3.10 -13.88 11.04
C TYR A 228 4.03 -12.93 11.82
N GLU A 229 5.26 -13.35 12.14
CA GLU A 229 6.20 -12.56 12.94
C GLU A 229 6.60 -11.24 12.28
N ARG A 230 6.49 -11.15 10.95
CA ARG A 230 6.69 -9.92 10.19
C ARG A 230 5.44 -9.07 10.16
N ASN A 231 4.29 -9.65 9.81
CA ASN A 231 3.04 -8.91 9.62
C ASN A 231 2.47 -8.33 10.93
N VAL A 232 2.58 -9.07 12.04
CA VAL A 232 2.03 -8.66 13.35
C VAL A 232 2.60 -7.33 13.87
N ARG A 233 3.80 -6.95 13.41
CA ARG A 233 4.47 -5.71 13.81
C ARG A 233 3.93 -4.48 13.08
N LEU A 234 3.15 -4.66 12.02
CA LEU A 234 2.73 -3.61 11.11
C LEU A 234 1.32 -3.05 11.41
N HIS A 235 0.78 -3.37 12.60
CA HIS A 235 -0.58 -3.00 13.02
C HIS A 235 -0.94 -1.52 12.89
N GLU A 236 0.04 -0.61 13.00
CA GLU A 236 -0.17 0.85 12.85
C GLU A 236 -0.43 1.29 11.41
N HIS A 237 -0.17 0.42 10.43
CA HIS A 237 -0.26 0.73 9.01
C HIS A 237 -1.51 0.15 8.32
N ALA A 238 -2.29 -0.68 9.00
CA ALA A 238 -3.54 -1.22 8.49
C ALA A 238 -4.73 -0.43 9.03
N GLY A 239 -5.75 -0.25 8.18
CA GLY A 239 -6.94 0.51 8.50
C GLY A 239 -8.01 0.36 7.44
N VAL A 240 -9.17 0.99 7.69
CA VAL A 240 -10.29 1.00 6.74
C VAL A 240 -9.82 1.42 5.35
N GLY A 241 -10.02 0.52 4.38
CA GLY A 241 -9.68 0.73 2.96
C GLY A 241 -8.24 0.41 2.57
N HIS A 242 -7.36 0.03 3.51
CA HIS A 242 -5.95 -0.26 3.25
C HIS A 242 -5.36 -1.30 4.24
N TRP A 243 -5.03 -2.49 3.75
CA TRP A 243 -4.73 -3.65 4.60
C TRP A 243 -3.32 -4.22 4.39
N ASN A 244 -2.69 -4.65 5.49
CA ASN A 244 -1.52 -5.50 5.42
C ASN A 244 -1.93 -6.92 4.97
N ASP A 245 -1.34 -7.42 3.90
CA ASP A 245 -1.61 -8.75 3.35
C ASP A 245 -0.46 -9.72 3.71
N PRO A 246 -0.65 -10.59 4.72
CA PRO A 246 0.26 -11.69 5.03
C PRO A 246 0.12 -12.89 4.08
N ASP A 247 -0.46 -12.71 2.89
CA ASP A 247 -0.73 -13.74 1.88
C ASP A 247 -1.93 -14.65 2.20
N MET A 248 -2.29 -15.47 1.21
CA MET A 248 -3.44 -16.35 1.22
C MET A 248 -3.48 -17.37 2.37
N LEU A 249 -4.68 -17.86 2.67
CA LEU A 249 -4.93 -18.91 3.65
C LEU A 249 -4.52 -20.28 3.11
N GLU A 250 -3.52 -20.91 3.73
CA GLU A 250 -3.14 -22.31 3.52
C GLU A 250 -3.99 -23.32 4.34
N VAL A 251 -5.17 -22.90 4.81
CA VAL A 251 -6.04 -23.73 5.65
C VAL A 251 -6.51 -24.96 4.86
N GLY A 252 -6.19 -26.16 5.35
CA GLY A 252 -6.49 -27.44 4.69
C GLY A 252 -5.49 -27.85 3.59
N ASN A 253 -4.42 -27.08 3.36
CA ASN A 253 -3.33 -27.46 2.46
C ASN A 253 -2.15 -28.10 3.22
N GLY A 254 -1.31 -28.84 2.49
CA GLY A 254 -0.07 -29.41 3.00
C GLY A 254 -0.27 -30.40 4.14
N LYS A 255 0.53 -30.27 5.21
CA LYS A 255 0.53 -31.18 6.37
C LYS A 255 0.35 -30.43 7.70
N LEU A 256 -0.36 -29.30 7.67
CA LEU A 256 -0.71 -28.57 8.89
C LEU A 256 -1.69 -29.41 9.72
N THR A 257 -1.47 -29.48 11.03
CA THR A 257 -2.41 -30.14 11.95
C THR A 257 -3.72 -29.35 12.06
N TYR A 258 -4.77 -29.94 12.64
CA TYR A 258 -6.03 -29.24 12.87
C TYR A 258 -5.84 -27.96 13.71
N ASP A 259 -5.07 -28.05 14.79
CA ASP A 259 -4.77 -26.90 15.66
C ASP A 259 -3.94 -25.84 14.95
N GLU A 260 -2.99 -26.25 14.11
CA GLU A 260 -2.20 -25.31 13.30
C GLU A 260 -3.08 -24.56 12.28
N ASN A 261 -4.04 -25.25 11.65
CA ASN A 261 -5.01 -24.64 10.75
C ASN A 261 -5.93 -23.65 11.48
N ARG A 262 -6.43 -24.00 12.67
CA ARG A 262 -7.23 -23.10 13.51
C ARG A 262 -6.44 -21.89 13.97
N ALA A 263 -5.18 -22.09 14.36
CA ALA A 263 -4.31 -21.01 14.77
C ALA A 263 -4.00 -20.06 13.62
N HIS A 264 -3.69 -20.60 12.43
CA HIS A 264 -3.48 -19.84 11.19
C HIS A 264 -4.67 -18.95 10.88
N PHE A 265 -5.88 -19.51 10.82
CA PHE A 265 -7.10 -18.74 10.59
C PHE A 265 -7.34 -17.68 11.66
N SER A 266 -7.20 -18.06 12.94
CA SER A 266 -7.40 -17.15 14.08
C SER A 266 -6.48 -15.94 14.00
N VAL A 267 -5.17 -16.13 13.77
CA VAL A 267 -4.23 -15.01 13.75
C VAL A 267 -4.37 -14.14 12.50
N TRP A 268 -4.82 -14.69 11.36
CA TRP A 268 -5.19 -13.89 10.19
C TRP A 268 -6.39 -12.98 10.49
N CYS A 269 -7.47 -13.52 11.07
CA CYS A 269 -8.64 -12.73 11.46
C CYS A 269 -8.27 -11.64 12.48
N MET A 270 -7.43 -11.98 13.47
CA MET A 270 -6.94 -10.99 14.44
C MET A 270 -6.13 -9.90 13.75
N MET A 271 -5.35 -10.23 12.73
CA MET A 271 -4.55 -9.25 12.00
C MET A 271 -5.35 -8.38 11.02
N ALA A 272 -6.67 -8.57 10.90
CA ALA A 272 -7.50 -7.95 9.85
C ALA A 272 -6.90 -8.17 8.45
N ALA A 273 -6.43 -9.41 8.23
CA ALA A 273 -5.78 -9.82 6.99
C ALA A 273 -6.83 -10.19 5.92
N PRO A 274 -6.53 -10.01 4.62
CA PRO A 274 -7.38 -10.55 3.56
C PRO A 274 -7.57 -12.07 3.71
N LEU A 275 -8.82 -12.52 3.89
CA LEU A 275 -9.16 -13.94 4.03
C LEU A 275 -9.36 -14.61 2.66
N ILE A 276 -8.28 -14.71 1.88
CA ILE A 276 -8.30 -15.33 0.54
C ILE A 276 -7.96 -16.82 0.67
N LEU A 277 -8.91 -17.70 0.33
CA LEU A 277 -8.71 -19.15 0.39
C LEU A 277 -7.76 -19.63 -0.71
N GLY A 278 -6.68 -20.31 -0.30
CA GLY A 278 -5.67 -20.90 -1.20
C GLY A 278 -5.86 -22.41 -1.46
N ASN A 279 -6.97 -22.99 -1.03
CA ASN A 279 -7.26 -24.43 -1.12
C ASN A 279 -8.26 -24.76 -2.25
N ASP A 280 -8.43 -26.07 -2.57
CA ASP A 280 -9.41 -26.51 -3.58
C ASP A 280 -10.82 -26.58 -2.97
N LEU A 281 -11.62 -25.56 -3.22
CA LEU A 281 -12.99 -25.43 -2.71
C LEU A 281 -13.92 -26.60 -3.10
N ARG A 282 -13.60 -27.34 -4.18
CA ARG A 282 -14.44 -28.46 -4.67
C ARG A 282 -14.29 -29.72 -3.83
N LYS A 283 -13.25 -29.80 -3.01
CA LYS A 283 -12.85 -30.99 -2.25
C LYS A 283 -12.51 -30.66 -0.80
N MET A 284 -13.11 -29.60 -0.27
CA MET A 284 -12.86 -29.15 1.11
C MET A 284 -13.52 -30.11 2.11
N PRO A 285 -12.76 -30.75 3.01
CA PRO A 285 -13.33 -31.61 4.04
C PRO A 285 -14.02 -30.78 5.15
N ASP A 286 -14.98 -31.37 5.85
CA ASP A 286 -15.83 -30.68 6.84
C ASP A 286 -15.03 -30.00 7.95
N ASN A 287 -13.95 -30.63 8.44
CA ASN A 287 -13.09 -30.05 9.46
C ASN A 287 -12.33 -28.80 8.98
N VAL A 288 -12.07 -28.66 7.68
CA VAL A 288 -11.47 -27.45 7.09
C VAL A 288 -12.54 -26.40 6.86
N LEU A 289 -13.73 -26.82 6.41
CA LEU A 289 -14.87 -25.94 6.21
C LEU A 289 -15.29 -25.26 7.53
N GLU A 290 -15.35 -26.00 8.63
CA GLU A 290 -15.64 -25.49 9.97
C GLU A 290 -14.71 -24.34 10.36
N ILE A 291 -13.42 -24.46 10.06
CA ILE A 291 -12.41 -23.43 10.36
C ILE A 291 -12.70 -22.17 9.56
N VAL A 292 -12.80 -22.27 8.23
CA VAL A 292 -12.89 -21.10 7.35
C VAL A 292 -14.26 -20.45 7.33
N THR A 293 -15.27 -21.09 7.93
CA THR A 293 -16.64 -20.57 8.05
C THR A 293 -17.02 -20.16 9.47
N ASN A 294 -16.06 -20.14 10.42
CA ASN A 294 -16.31 -19.66 11.77
C ASN A 294 -16.74 -18.18 11.76
N ARG A 295 -18.05 -17.95 11.93
CA ARG A 295 -18.67 -16.62 11.85
C ARG A 295 -18.16 -15.65 12.90
N ASN A 296 -17.78 -16.12 14.08
CA ASN A 296 -17.30 -15.26 15.15
C ASN A 296 -15.93 -14.68 14.84
N LEU A 297 -15.01 -15.50 14.33
CA LEU A 297 -13.69 -15.04 13.91
C LEU A 297 -13.77 -14.16 12.67
N ILE A 298 -14.64 -14.50 11.71
CA ILE A 298 -14.91 -13.62 10.56
C ILE A 298 -15.48 -12.27 11.03
N ALA A 299 -16.36 -12.24 12.03
CA ALA A 299 -16.85 -10.98 12.58
C ALA A 299 -15.76 -10.15 13.25
N VAL A 300 -14.75 -10.78 13.86
CA VAL A 300 -13.56 -10.08 14.39
C VAL A 300 -12.74 -9.48 13.25
N ASP A 301 -12.51 -10.24 12.18
CA ASP A 301 -11.78 -9.77 10.99
C ASP A 301 -12.49 -8.58 10.32
N GLN A 302 -13.80 -8.72 10.11
CA GLN A 302 -14.68 -7.76 9.43
C GLN A 302 -15.20 -6.64 10.32
N ASP A 303 -14.69 -6.50 11.55
CA ASP A 303 -15.12 -5.46 12.48
C ASP A 303 -14.91 -4.06 11.87
N PRO A 304 -15.92 -3.17 11.89
CA PRO A 304 -15.89 -1.90 11.16
C PRO A 304 -14.90 -0.87 11.74
N LEU A 305 -14.34 -1.09 12.95
CA LEU A 305 -13.24 -0.27 13.43
C LEU A 305 -11.99 -0.46 12.56
N GLY A 306 -11.89 -1.58 11.85
CA GLY A 306 -10.86 -1.83 10.84
C GLY A 306 -9.44 -1.83 11.38
N LYS A 307 -9.25 -2.10 12.67
CA LYS A 307 -7.93 -2.16 13.31
C LYS A 307 -7.35 -3.56 13.25
N GLN A 308 -6.10 -3.68 12.85
CA GLN A 308 -5.30 -4.90 13.00
C GLN A 308 -4.95 -5.13 14.48
N ALA A 309 -4.93 -6.38 14.97
CA ALA A 309 -4.52 -6.65 16.35
C ALA A 309 -3.07 -6.22 16.64
N LYS A 310 -2.87 -5.65 17.82
CA LYS A 310 -1.55 -5.38 18.39
C LYS A 310 -1.07 -6.58 19.20
N ARG A 311 0.22 -6.91 19.12
CA ARG A 311 0.84 -7.87 20.05
C ARG A 311 1.10 -7.22 21.39
N VAL A 312 0.27 -7.54 22.39
CA VAL A 312 0.31 -6.98 23.76
C VAL A 312 1.20 -7.78 24.70
N PHE A 313 1.46 -9.05 24.38
CA PHE A 313 2.47 -9.86 25.06
C PHE A 313 3.28 -10.64 24.03
N ARG A 314 4.58 -10.77 24.27
CA ARG A 314 5.50 -11.51 23.41
C ARG A 314 6.46 -12.35 24.23
N SER A 315 6.62 -13.60 23.83
CA SER A 315 7.71 -14.46 24.26
C SER A 315 8.27 -15.27 23.08
N LEU A 316 9.31 -16.06 23.32
CA LEU A 316 9.83 -16.97 22.29
C LEU A 316 8.77 -18.00 21.85
N ASN A 317 7.96 -18.47 22.80
CA ASN A 317 7.11 -19.65 22.64
C ASN A 317 5.62 -19.32 22.53
N ALA A 318 5.20 -18.11 22.85
CA ALA A 318 3.80 -17.70 22.77
C ALA A 318 3.64 -16.18 22.73
N ASP A 319 2.58 -15.73 22.07
CA ASP A 319 2.19 -14.32 21.95
C ASP A 319 0.74 -14.15 22.42
N ILE A 320 0.39 -12.93 22.86
CA ILE A 320 -1.01 -12.52 23.05
C ILE A 320 -1.27 -11.32 22.16
N LEU A 321 -2.33 -11.40 21.36
CA LEU A 321 -2.80 -10.34 20.49
C LEU A 321 -4.09 -9.74 21.03
N ALA A 322 -4.26 -8.43 20.88
CA ALA A 322 -5.49 -7.74 21.23
C ALA A 322 -5.95 -6.86 20.07
N LYS A 323 -7.23 -6.98 19.71
CA LYS A 323 -7.89 -6.20 18.67
C LYS A 323 -9.06 -5.44 19.30
N PRO A 324 -9.01 -4.10 19.41
CA PRO A 324 -10.20 -3.33 19.75
C PRO A 324 -11.27 -3.52 18.68
N LEU A 325 -12.53 -3.58 19.12
CA LEU A 325 -13.70 -3.73 18.26
C LEU A 325 -14.58 -2.47 18.34
N ALA A 326 -15.41 -2.24 17.32
CA ALA A 326 -16.19 -1.01 17.19
C ALA A 326 -17.23 -0.81 18.32
N ASP A 327 -17.72 -1.90 18.91
CA ASP A 327 -18.68 -1.88 20.02
C ASP A 327 -18.03 -1.57 21.39
N GLY A 328 -16.71 -1.34 21.42
CA GLY A 328 -15.94 -1.08 22.64
C GLY A 328 -15.50 -2.34 23.38
N SER A 329 -15.81 -3.53 22.86
CA SER A 329 -15.23 -4.80 23.31
C SER A 329 -13.85 -5.02 22.68
N VAL A 330 -13.16 -6.07 23.11
CA VAL A 330 -11.85 -6.45 22.58
C VAL A 330 -11.82 -7.93 22.25
N ALA A 331 -11.31 -8.29 21.07
CA ALA A 331 -10.90 -9.67 20.82
C ALA A 331 -9.47 -9.86 21.37
N ILE A 332 -9.25 -10.91 22.17
CA ILE A 332 -7.93 -11.29 22.69
C ILE A 332 -7.60 -12.71 22.20
N CYS A 333 -6.42 -12.88 21.58
CA CYS A 333 -5.96 -14.16 21.06
C CYS A 333 -4.71 -14.60 21.82
N PHE A 334 -4.79 -15.77 22.46
CA PHE A 334 -3.67 -16.45 23.09
C PHE A 334 -3.11 -17.45 22.09
N PHE A 335 -1.85 -17.26 21.70
CA PHE A 335 -1.25 -17.99 20.60
C PHE A 335 -0.01 -18.77 21.06
N ASN A 336 -0.10 -20.11 21.06
CA ASN A 336 1.01 -20.99 21.37
C ASN A 336 1.84 -21.28 20.12
N LYS A 337 3.07 -20.75 20.06
CA LYS A 337 4.01 -20.95 18.96
C LYS A 337 4.84 -22.22 19.12
N PHE A 338 4.79 -22.84 20.31
CA PHE A 338 5.63 -23.97 20.71
C PHE A 338 4.96 -25.32 20.48
N GLY A 339 5.78 -26.34 20.19
CA GLY A 339 5.34 -27.71 19.90
C GLY A 339 4.90 -28.53 21.12
N GLY A 340 4.75 -27.90 22.28
CA GLY A 340 4.27 -28.52 23.52
C GLY A 340 3.11 -27.73 24.12
N LYS A 341 2.36 -28.37 25.04
CA LYS A 341 1.28 -27.71 25.78
C LYS A 341 1.79 -26.50 26.56
N ARG A 342 0.95 -25.49 26.70
CA ARG A 342 1.31 -24.26 27.41
C ARG A 342 0.10 -23.65 28.12
N ALA A 343 0.29 -23.28 29.39
CA ALA A 343 -0.63 -22.42 30.11
C ALA A 343 -0.13 -20.96 30.04
N MET A 344 -1.05 -20.04 29.77
CA MET A 344 -0.79 -18.60 29.76
C MET A 344 -1.74 -17.92 30.74
N VAL A 345 -1.24 -16.89 31.42
CA VAL A 345 -2.04 -16.02 32.30
C VAL A 345 -1.82 -14.59 31.85
N TYR A 346 -2.91 -13.84 31.70
CA TYR A 346 -2.87 -12.43 31.33
C TYR A 346 -3.85 -11.62 32.16
N SER A 347 -3.42 -10.44 32.60
CA SER A 347 -4.24 -9.51 33.38
C SER A 347 -5.07 -8.63 32.45
N LEU A 348 -6.38 -8.63 32.63
CA LEU A 348 -7.30 -7.74 31.91
C LEU A 348 -7.05 -6.27 32.28
N ARG A 349 -6.52 -5.96 33.48
CA ARG A 349 -6.04 -4.60 33.80
C ARG A 349 -4.87 -4.16 32.94
N SER A 350 -4.00 -5.07 32.51
CA SER A 350 -2.94 -4.74 31.55
C SER A 350 -3.53 -4.40 30.17
N LEU A 351 -4.67 -4.99 29.82
CA LEU A 351 -5.40 -4.71 28.58
C LEU A 351 -6.06 -3.33 28.61
N THR A 352 -6.66 -2.93 29.75
CA THR A 352 -7.28 -1.60 29.92
C THR A 352 -6.26 -0.47 29.95
N ALA A 353 -5.02 -0.76 30.36
CA ALA A 353 -3.92 0.20 30.36
C ALA A 353 -3.28 0.42 28.98
N ASP A 354 -3.54 -0.44 27.98
CA ASP A 354 -2.99 -0.28 26.63
C ASP A 354 -3.80 0.72 25.80
N PRO A 355 -3.22 1.88 25.41
CA PRO A 355 -3.95 2.94 24.71
C PRO A 355 -4.33 2.58 23.26
N TYR A 356 -3.74 1.53 22.69
CA TYR A 356 -4.17 1.04 21.37
C TYR A 356 -5.49 0.28 21.46
N VAL A 357 -5.62 -0.52 22.53
CA VAL A 357 -6.73 -1.42 22.79
C VAL A 357 -7.90 -0.66 23.41
N SER A 358 -7.63 0.26 24.33
CA SER A 358 -8.63 1.16 24.92
C SER A 358 -9.86 0.44 25.50
N LEU A 359 -9.66 -0.73 26.11
CA LEU A 359 -10.72 -1.45 26.83
C LEU A 359 -11.14 -0.63 28.06
N LYS A 360 -12.45 -0.46 28.26
CA LYS A 360 -12.95 0.21 29.47
C LYS A 360 -12.64 -0.60 30.73
N SER A 361 -12.20 0.08 31.78
CA SER A 361 -12.10 -0.52 33.10
C SER A 361 -13.49 -0.88 33.62
N ALA A 362 -13.63 -2.07 34.19
CA ALA A 362 -14.88 -2.61 34.71
C ALA A 362 -14.62 -3.45 35.97
N GLN A 363 -15.67 -3.81 36.71
CA GLN A 363 -15.55 -4.68 37.88
C GLN A 363 -15.37 -6.15 37.48
N SER A 364 -16.05 -6.56 36.42
CA SER A 364 -15.87 -7.86 35.77
C SER A 364 -15.97 -7.73 34.26
N TYR A 365 -15.64 -8.82 33.58
CA TYR A 365 -15.65 -8.96 32.13
C TYR A 365 -16.28 -10.29 31.75
N THR A 366 -17.19 -10.25 30.78
CA THR A 366 -17.63 -11.45 30.09
C THR A 366 -16.60 -11.82 29.03
N LEU A 367 -16.17 -13.08 29.05
CA LEU A 367 -15.23 -13.67 28.11
C LEU A 367 -15.94 -14.78 27.33
N THR A 368 -16.12 -14.60 26.02
CA THR A 368 -16.71 -15.61 25.14
C THR A 368 -15.65 -16.23 24.25
N ASP A 369 -15.41 -17.54 24.34
CA ASP A 369 -14.51 -18.25 23.43
C ASP A 369 -15.14 -18.30 22.03
N LEU A 370 -14.46 -17.77 21.03
CA LEU A 370 -14.99 -17.61 19.67
C LEU A 370 -14.99 -18.91 18.87
N TRP A 371 -14.39 -19.97 19.40
CA TRP A 371 -14.46 -21.31 18.83
C TRP A 371 -15.57 -22.15 19.46
N SER A 372 -15.71 -22.18 20.79
CA SER A 372 -16.73 -23.00 21.46
C SER A 372 -18.05 -22.27 21.73
N ASN A 373 -18.08 -20.94 21.64
CA ASN A 373 -19.17 -20.06 22.09
C ASN A 373 -19.43 -20.08 23.60
N GLU A 374 -18.60 -20.77 24.38
CA GLU A 374 -18.74 -20.79 25.83
C GLU A 374 -18.35 -19.44 26.42
N SER A 375 -19.14 -18.97 27.38
CA SER A 375 -18.90 -17.70 28.06
C SER A 375 -18.67 -17.90 29.54
N TYR A 376 -17.75 -17.11 30.10
CA TYR A 376 -17.42 -17.12 31.53
C TYR A 376 -17.10 -15.69 32.00
N GLU A 377 -17.20 -15.47 33.30
CA GLU A 377 -16.88 -14.18 33.93
C GLU A 377 -15.46 -14.21 34.49
N ALA A 378 -14.75 -13.10 34.36
CA ALA A 378 -13.47 -12.87 35.01
C ALA A 378 -13.36 -11.44 35.53
N THR A 379 -12.65 -11.25 36.65
CA THR A 379 -12.41 -9.92 37.23
C THR A 379 -11.09 -9.31 36.76
N ASP A 380 -10.03 -10.12 36.61
CA ASP A 380 -8.74 -9.66 36.12
C ASP A 380 -7.95 -10.75 35.40
N ASN A 381 -7.64 -11.85 36.07
CA ASN A 381 -6.75 -12.86 35.48
C ASN A 381 -7.50 -13.80 34.53
N LEU A 382 -7.07 -13.81 33.27
CA LEU A 382 -7.47 -14.77 32.27
C LEU A 382 -6.38 -15.84 32.13
N ARG A 383 -6.68 -17.06 32.60
CA ARG A 383 -5.83 -18.24 32.42
C ARG A 383 -6.33 -19.09 31.26
N VAL A 384 -5.44 -19.42 30.33
CA VAL A 384 -5.76 -20.18 29.11
C VAL A 384 -4.76 -21.31 28.94
N GLU A 385 -5.26 -22.53 28.76
CA GLU A 385 -4.47 -23.70 28.40
C GLU A 385 -4.56 -23.96 26.90
N LEU A 386 -3.41 -24.18 26.29
CA LEU A 386 -3.23 -24.30 24.84
C LEU A 386 -2.48 -25.59 24.51
N GLU A 387 -3.02 -26.31 23.52
CA GLU A 387 -2.34 -27.43 22.86
C GLU A 387 -1.15 -26.94 22.02
N PRO A 388 -0.22 -27.82 21.61
CA PRO A 388 0.86 -27.47 20.68
C PRO A 388 0.36 -26.72 19.45
N HIS A 389 1.03 -25.62 19.10
CA HIS A 389 0.72 -24.86 17.88
C HIS A 389 -0.74 -24.42 17.72
N SER A 390 -1.43 -24.16 18.84
CA SER A 390 -2.85 -23.78 18.86
C SER A 390 -3.07 -22.31 19.22
N ALA A 391 -4.29 -21.82 18.96
CA ALA A 391 -4.75 -20.52 19.41
C ALA A 391 -6.15 -20.60 20.02
N LYS A 392 -6.40 -19.78 21.04
CA LYS A 392 -7.75 -19.50 21.56
C LYS A 392 -8.03 -18.01 21.48
N VAL A 393 -9.22 -17.65 21.00
CA VAL A 393 -9.64 -16.26 20.84
C VAL A 393 -10.88 -16.04 21.69
N PHE A 394 -10.86 -14.99 22.51
CA PHE A 394 -12.00 -14.58 23.33
C PHE A 394 -12.46 -13.19 22.92
N LYS A 395 -13.78 -12.96 22.89
CA LYS A 395 -14.34 -11.61 22.94
C LYS A 395 -14.52 -11.20 24.41
N VAL A 396 -13.94 -10.06 24.77
CA VAL A 396 -13.91 -9.51 26.13
C VAL A 396 -14.84 -8.30 26.18
N ILE A 397 -15.88 -8.37 27.01
CA ILE A 397 -16.89 -7.32 27.15
C ILE A 397 -16.88 -6.81 28.60
N PRO A 398 -16.68 -5.51 28.84
CA PRO A 398 -16.75 -4.93 30.19
C PRO A 398 -18.19 -4.98 30.73
N ARG A 399 -18.34 -5.25 32.03
CA ARG A 399 -19.62 -5.29 32.75
C ARG A 399 -19.79 -4.17 33.77
#